data_AF-A0A0F3KGC3-F1
#
_entry.id   AF-A0A0F3KGC3-F1
#
_cell.length_a   1.000
_cell.length_b   1.000
_cell.length_c   1.000
_cell.angle_alpha   90.00
_cell.angle_beta   90.00
_cell.angle_gamma   90.00
#
_symmetry.space_group_name_H-M   'P 1'
#
loop_
_entity.id
_entity.type
_entity.pdbx_description
1 polymer ?
#
loop_
_entity_poly.entity_id
_entity_poly.type
_entity_poly.pdbx_seq_one_letter_code
_entity_poly.pdbx_strand_id
1 'polypeptide(L)'
;MRTTAALLAVLVPLAAWSQEVTLPNLTAIEAGEAVGMAYQGCDIPDATIKAFVAKLDTLVPGTTRSAAYTEGLQHGRAVVTKILGNGGDFTEFHATTCNEVRNNMARVMAARAG
;
A
#
# COMPACT_ATOMS: atom_id res chain seq x y z
N MET A 1 8.95 53.18 -29.54
CA MET A 1 7.95 52.65 -28.58
C MET A 1 7.26 51.49 -29.27
N ARG A 2 7.26 50.22 -28.88
CA ARG A 2 7.54 49.49 -27.63
C ARG A 2 8.13 48.13 -28.00
N THR A 3 9.22 47.74 -27.35
CA THR A 3 9.66 46.35 -27.15
C THR A 3 8.69 45.65 -26.19
N THR A 4 8.39 44.36 -26.42
CA THR A 4 8.17 43.28 -25.40
C THR A 4 7.57 42.07 -26.12
N ALA A 5 8.29 40.97 -26.31
CA ALA A 5 8.78 39.97 -25.33
C ALA A 5 7.93 38.70 -25.47
N ALA A 6 8.50 37.69 -26.13
CA ALA A 6 7.97 36.35 -26.22
C ALA A 6 7.97 35.72 -24.83
N LEU A 7 6.78 35.42 -24.31
CA LEU A 7 6.60 34.59 -23.12
C LEU A 7 6.93 33.14 -23.49
N LEU A 8 8.20 32.77 -23.28
CA LEU A 8 8.63 31.38 -23.15
C LEU A 8 7.95 30.80 -21.90
N ALA A 9 6.88 30.05 -22.12
CA ALA A 9 6.33 29.18 -21.09
C ALA A 9 7.37 28.11 -20.75
N VAL A 10 8.10 28.33 -19.66
CA VAL A 10 8.97 27.31 -19.06
C VAL A 10 8.05 26.21 -18.54
N LEU A 11 7.86 25.18 -19.35
CA LEU A 11 7.37 23.88 -18.92
C LEU A 11 8.40 23.31 -17.96
N VAL A 12 8.25 23.61 -16.67
CA VAL A 12 8.93 22.87 -15.62
C VAL A 12 8.26 21.49 -15.59
N PRO A 13 8.97 20.39 -15.93
CA PRO A 13 8.44 19.08 -15.66
C PRO A 13 8.38 18.96 -14.14
N LEU A 14 7.18 19.00 -13.58
CA LEU A 14 6.88 18.42 -12.28
C LEU A 14 7.10 16.92 -12.42
N ALA A 15 8.37 16.50 -12.46
CA ALA A 15 8.75 15.17 -12.07
C ALA A 15 8.39 15.09 -10.59
N ALA A 16 7.13 14.71 -10.35
CA ALA A 16 6.66 14.32 -9.04
C ALA A 16 7.65 13.26 -8.58
N TRP A 17 8.50 13.65 -7.63
CA TRP A 17 9.27 12.70 -6.85
C TRP A 17 8.24 11.90 -6.06
N SER A 18 7.70 10.86 -6.66
CA SER A 18 7.19 9.72 -5.93
C SER A 18 8.41 9.13 -5.26
N GLN A 19 8.80 9.71 -4.13
CA GLN A 19 9.67 9.03 -3.19
C GLN A 19 8.88 7.79 -2.81
N GLU A 20 9.20 6.66 -3.43
CA GLU A 20 8.70 5.37 -3.03
C GLU A 20 9.07 5.24 -1.57
N VAL A 21 8.06 5.46 -0.73
CA VAL A 21 8.12 5.29 0.72
C VAL A 21 8.50 3.83 0.94
N THR A 22 9.79 3.61 1.09
CA THR A 22 10.38 2.28 1.18
C THR A 22 10.21 1.87 2.63
N LEU A 23 9.14 1.13 2.91
CA LEU A 23 9.06 0.39 4.15
C LEU A 23 10.15 -0.68 4.09
N PRO A 24 10.67 -1.15 5.22
CA PRO A 24 11.65 -2.22 5.24
C PRO A 24 11.09 -3.47 4.53
N ASN A 25 11.54 -3.64 3.27
CA ASN A 25 11.15 -4.70 2.34
C ASN A 25 9.66 -4.72 1.94
N LEU A 26 8.98 -3.57 1.94
CA LEU A 26 7.62 -3.43 1.41
C LEU A 26 7.43 -2.03 0.80
N THR A 27 6.70 -1.92 -0.29
CA THR A 27 6.23 -0.64 -0.83
C THR A 27 4.94 -0.21 -0.13
N ALA A 28 4.58 1.08 -0.24
CA ALA A 28 3.29 1.56 0.24
C ALA A 28 2.11 0.84 -0.45
N ILE A 29 2.24 0.48 -1.73
CA ILE A 29 1.23 -0.28 -2.49
C ILE A 29 1.06 -1.67 -1.87
N GLU A 30 2.14 -2.43 -1.73
CA GLU A 30 2.11 -3.78 -1.14
C GLU A 30 1.58 -3.76 0.30
N ALA A 31 1.92 -2.72 1.08
CA ALA A 31 1.39 -2.52 2.42
C ALA A 31 -0.12 -2.30 2.43
N GLY A 32 -0.63 -1.48 1.51
CA GLY A 32 -2.05 -1.28 1.32
C GLY A 32 -2.76 -2.56 0.92
N GLU A 33 -2.20 -3.30 -0.04
CA GLU A 33 -2.75 -4.55 -0.53
C GLU A 33 -2.87 -5.61 0.57
N ALA A 34 -1.80 -5.77 1.36
CA ALA A 34 -1.80 -6.66 2.52
C ALA A 34 -2.92 -6.33 3.50
N VAL A 35 -3.16 -5.05 3.79
CA VAL A 35 -4.26 -4.61 4.68
C VAL A 35 -5.62 -4.88 4.05
N GLY A 36 -5.78 -4.62 2.75
CA GLY A 36 -7.02 -4.86 2.02
C GLY A 36 -7.44 -6.33 2.05
N MET A 37 -6.46 -7.22 1.84
CA MET A 37 -6.65 -8.68 1.91
C MET A 37 -6.89 -9.15 3.35
N ALA A 38 -6.13 -8.61 4.31
CA ALA A 38 -6.26 -8.95 5.73
C ALA A 38 -7.68 -8.72 6.27
N TYR A 39 -8.30 -7.58 5.93
CA TYR A 39 -9.65 -7.24 6.37
C TYR A 39 -10.76 -8.11 5.77
N GLN A 40 -10.54 -8.68 4.58
CA GLN A 40 -11.62 -9.35 3.83
C GLN A 40 -11.48 -10.86 3.74
N GLY A 41 -10.29 -11.45 3.90
CA GLY A 41 -10.15 -12.87 3.58
C GLY A 41 -9.11 -13.69 4.34
N CYS A 42 -8.35 -13.12 5.26
CA CYS A 42 -7.22 -13.82 5.89
C CYS A 42 -7.35 -14.12 7.38
N ASP A 43 -8.54 -13.94 7.96
CA ASP A 43 -8.83 -14.17 9.39
C ASP A 43 -7.82 -13.51 10.35
N ILE A 44 -7.23 -12.38 9.93
CA ILE A 44 -6.29 -11.62 10.75
C ILE A 44 -7.10 -10.76 11.72
N PRO A 45 -6.82 -10.82 13.04
CA PRO A 45 -7.52 -9.99 14.01
C PRO A 45 -7.40 -8.50 13.70
N ASP A 46 -8.49 -7.76 13.79
CA ASP A 46 -8.55 -6.31 13.54
C ASP A 46 -7.49 -5.52 14.35
N ALA A 47 -7.24 -5.93 15.60
CA ALA A 47 -6.19 -5.34 16.43
C ALA A 47 -4.80 -5.47 15.82
N THR A 48 -4.49 -6.62 15.19
CA THR A 48 -3.22 -6.86 14.50
C THR A 48 -3.08 -5.98 13.27
N ILE A 49 -4.17 -5.81 12.51
CA ILE A 49 -4.20 -4.94 11.33
C ILE A 49 -3.98 -3.48 11.73
N LYS A 50 -4.67 -3.00 12.76
CA LYS A 50 -4.48 -1.64 13.30
C LYS A 50 -3.06 -1.41 13.80
N ALA A 51 -2.48 -2.37 14.50
CA ALA A 51 -1.09 -2.30 14.96
C ALA A 51 -0.11 -2.20 13.78
N PHE A 52 -0.32 -2.99 12.73
CA PHE A 52 0.47 -2.91 11.50
C PHE A 52 0.34 -1.54 10.83
N VAL A 53 -0.87 -1.02 10.65
CA VAL A 53 -1.11 0.31 10.08
C VAL A 53 -0.41 1.42 10.88
N ALA A 54 -0.50 1.37 12.22
CA ALA A 54 0.20 2.30 13.08
C ALA A 54 1.74 2.17 12.96
N LYS A 55 2.23 0.94 12.80
CA LYS A 55 3.65 0.66 12.61
C LYS A 55 4.17 1.22 11.28
N LEU A 56 3.40 1.10 10.19
CA LEU A 56 3.76 1.70 8.89
C LEU A 56 4.01 3.21 9.02
N ASP A 57 3.10 3.94 9.66
CA ASP A 57 3.24 5.38 9.86
C ASP A 57 4.35 5.74 10.86
N THR A 58 4.74 4.81 11.75
CA THR A 58 5.90 4.99 12.63
C THR A 58 7.21 4.82 11.85
N LEU A 59 7.26 3.86 10.91
CA LEU A 59 8.46 3.60 10.10
C LEU A 59 8.65 4.66 9.03
N VAL A 60 7.58 5.02 8.32
CA VAL A 60 7.59 6.10 7.34
C VAL A 60 6.33 6.96 7.52
N PRO A 61 6.46 8.17 8.10
CA PRO A 61 5.33 9.04 8.38
C PRO A 61 4.50 9.36 7.14
N GLY A 62 3.19 9.16 7.23
CA GLY A 62 2.25 9.48 6.16
C GLY A 62 2.06 8.39 5.11
N THR A 63 2.71 7.23 5.27
CA THR A 63 2.53 6.06 4.38
C THR A 63 1.06 5.73 4.19
N THR A 64 0.30 5.65 5.28
CA THR A 64 -1.10 5.20 5.25
C THR A 64 -2.03 6.22 4.61
N ARG A 65 -1.56 7.46 4.40
CA ARG A 65 -2.28 8.55 3.74
C ARG A 65 -1.83 8.75 2.29
N SER A 66 -0.85 7.98 1.83
CA SER A 66 -0.35 8.08 0.47
C SER A 66 -1.36 7.52 -0.55
N ALA A 67 -1.33 8.07 -1.76
CA ALA A 67 -2.14 7.54 -2.87
C ALA A 67 -1.77 6.08 -3.18
N ALA A 68 -0.48 5.76 -3.13
CA ALA A 68 0.04 4.40 -3.32
C ALA A 68 -0.55 3.40 -2.32
N TYR A 69 -0.60 3.74 -1.03
CA TYR A 69 -1.23 2.88 -0.02
C TYR A 69 -2.73 2.72 -0.27
N THR A 70 -3.42 3.80 -0.63
CA THR A 70 -4.86 3.76 -0.92
C THR A 70 -5.15 2.90 -2.15
N GLU A 71 -4.33 2.98 -3.19
CA GLU A 71 -4.41 2.15 -4.39
C GLU A 71 -4.25 0.67 -4.05
N GLY A 72 -3.18 0.32 -3.33
CA GLY A 72 -2.95 -1.05 -2.86
C GLY A 72 -4.12 -1.57 -2.02
N LEU A 73 -4.64 -0.75 -1.10
CA LEU A 73 -5.79 -1.11 -0.26
C LEU A 73 -7.02 -1.49 -1.08
N GLN A 74 -7.36 -0.70 -2.11
CA GLN A 74 -8.49 -1.02 -2.98
C GLN A 74 -8.22 -2.25 -3.85
N HIS A 75 -6.99 -2.39 -4.34
CA HIS A 75 -6.57 -3.57 -5.11
C HIS A 75 -6.74 -4.86 -4.28
N GLY A 76 -6.20 -4.92 -3.07
CA GLY A 76 -6.31 -6.08 -2.19
C GLY A 76 -7.77 -6.47 -1.89
N ARG A 77 -8.65 -5.49 -1.68
CA ARG A 77 -10.09 -5.74 -1.50
C ARG A 77 -10.76 -6.27 -2.77
N ALA A 78 -10.38 -5.73 -3.93
CA ALA A 78 -10.90 -6.18 -5.21
C ALA A 78 -10.49 -7.63 -5.50
N VAL A 79 -9.26 -8.02 -5.16
CA VAL A 79 -8.76 -9.40 -5.29
C VAL A 79 -9.64 -10.37 -4.48
N VAL A 80 -9.84 -10.10 -3.19
CA VAL A 80 -10.67 -10.97 -2.33
C VAL A 80 -12.11 -11.03 -2.83
N THR A 81 -12.69 -9.87 -3.18
CA THR A 81 -14.06 -9.79 -3.70
C THR A 81 -14.22 -10.61 -4.98
N LYS A 82 -13.25 -10.57 -5.89
CA LYS A 82 -13.26 -11.35 -7.15
C LYS A 82 -13.20 -12.86 -6.88
N ILE A 83 -12.37 -13.29 -5.93
CA ILE A 83 -12.24 -14.70 -5.56
C ILE A 83 -13.56 -15.20 -4.95
N LEU A 84 -14.13 -14.44 -4.00
CA LEU A 84 -15.42 -14.76 -3.39
C LEU A 84 -16.56 -14.77 -4.41
N GLY A 85 -16.59 -13.80 -5.34
CA GLY A 85 -17.63 -13.67 -6.36
C GLY A 85 -17.60 -14.73 -7.45
N ASN A 86 -16.43 -15.31 -7.74
CA ASN A 86 -16.26 -16.33 -8.77
C ASN A 86 -16.37 -17.77 -8.26
N GLY A 87 -16.71 -17.98 -6.98
CA GLY A 87 -16.67 -19.31 -6.36
C GLY A 87 -15.26 -19.91 -6.40
N GLY A 88 -14.23 -19.07 -6.42
CA GLY A 88 -12.84 -19.50 -6.46
C GLY A 88 -12.48 -20.33 -5.24
N ASP A 89 -11.47 -21.19 -5.38
CA ASP A 89 -10.99 -22.00 -4.26
C ASP A 89 -10.35 -21.08 -3.21
N PHE A 90 -11.16 -20.74 -2.21
CA PHE A 90 -10.73 -19.91 -1.11
C PHE A 90 -9.65 -20.61 -0.28
N THR A 91 -9.55 -21.94 -0.34
CA THR A 91 -8.54 -22.73 0.38
C THR A 91 -7.14 -22.43 -0.14
N GLU A 92 -6.95 -22.38 -1.46
CA GLU A 92 -5.64 -22.08 -2.07
C GLU A 92 -5.24 -20.62 -1.82
N PHE A 93 -6.18 -19.68 -1.93
CA PHE A 93 -5.97 -18.28 -1.58
C PHE A 93 -5.57 -18.11 -0.10
N HIS A 94 -6.25 -18.80 0.80
CA HIS A 94 -5.95 -18.74 2.23
C HIS A 94 -4.60 -19.37 2.56
N ALA A 95 -4.24 -20.48 1.89
CA ALA A 95 -2.98 -21.18 2.11
C ALA A 95 -1.76 -20.43 1.55
N THR A 96 -1.90 -19.71 0.44
CA THR A 96 -0.78 -19.02 -0.22
C THR A 96 -0.75 -17.54 0.14
N THR A 97 -1.75 -16.79 -0.29
CA THR A 97 -1.82 -15.33 -0.14
C THR A 97 -1.93 -14.90 1.32
N CYS A 98 -2.77 -15.54 2.13
CA CYS A 98 -2.93 -15.12 3.52
C CYS A 98 -1.74 -15.50 4.42
N ASN A 99 -0.94 -16.50 4.03
CA ASN A 99 0.36 -16.77 4.66
C ASN A 99 1.38 -15.68 4.31
N GLU A 100 1.41 -15.25 3.04
CA GLU A 100 2.28 -14.16 2.59
C GLU A 100 1.93 -12.83 3.27
N VAL A 101 0.65 -12.47 3.34
CA VAL A 101 0.17 -11.28 4.07
C VAL A 101 0.62 -11.31 5.52
N ARG A 102 0.44 -12.45 6.22
CA ARG A 102 0.89 -12.60 7.62
C ARG A 102 2.40 -12.43 7.75
N ASN A 103 3.17 -13.02 6.84
CA ASN A 103 4.63 -12.91 6.85
C ASN A 103 5.09 -11.47 6.61
N ASN A 104 4.47 -10.76 5.67
CA ASN A 104 4.76 -9.36 5.38
C ASN A 104 4.43 -8.46 6.58
N MET A 105 3.26 -8.67 7.20
CA MET A 105 2.88 -7.96 8.41
C MET A 105 3.86 -8.23 9.56
N ALA A 106 4.26 -9.48 9.78
CA ALA A 106 5.22 -9.83 10.81
C ALA A 106 6.60 -9.17 10.59
N ARG A 107 7.08 -9.13 9.33
CA ARG A 107 8.36 -8.47 8.97
C ARG A 107 8.35 -6.98 9.27
N VAL A 108 7.29 -6.27 8.89
CA VAL A 108 7.13 -4.83 9.19
C VAL A 108 7.03 -4.60 10.69
N MET A 109 6.28 -5.45 11.41
CA MET A 109 6.16 -5.35 12.86
C MET A 109 7.50 -5.55 13.58
N ALA A 110 8.35 -6.44 13.07
CA ALA A 110 9.69 -6.67 13.59
C ALA A 110 10.71 -5.58 13.20
N ALA A 111 10.40 -4.76 12.20
CA ALA A 111 11.31 -3.72 11.74
C ALA A 111 11.43 -2.56 12.74
N ARG A 112 12.60 -1.91 12.76
CA ARG A 112 12.86 -0.74 13.59
C ARG A 112 12.69 0.53 12.77
N ALA A 113 12.22 1.61 13.40
CA ALA A 113 12.27 2.92 12.80
C ALA A 113 13.74 3.31 12.62
N GLY A 114 14.08 3.80 11.43
CA GLY A 114 15.41 4.30 11.09
C GLY A 114 15.70 5.65 11.74
#